data_AF-A0A1E4LQ97-F1
#
_entry.id   AF-A0A1E4LQ97-F1
#
_cell.length_a   1.000
_cell.length_b   1.000
_cell.length_c   1.000
_cell.angle_alpha   90.00
_cell.angle_beta   90.00
_cell.angle_gamma   90.00
#
_symmetry.space_group_name_H-M   'P 1'
#
loop_
_entity.id
_entity.type
_entity.pdbx_description
1 polymer ?
#
loop_
_entity_poly.entity_id
_entity_poly.type
_entity_poly.pdbx_seq_one_letter_code
_entity_poly.pdbx_strand_id
1 'polypeptide(L)'
;MYKGTLIAVKNMAESKKFYHDILGMNVVADFGANVQLDNGLFLQTMDTWSKFIHEKDICLKHNASELYFEEADIDAFFTKLKEAHIEYVHEPLEHSWGQRAVRFYDPDHHIIEVAEDIIMVVKRFLSSGLSEEQVAVRMDVPVDYIKECIKS
;
A
#
# COMPACT_ATOMS: atom_id res chain seq x y z
N MET A 1 22.77 0.47 -1.48
CA MET A 1 21.79 1.20 -0.64
C MET A 1 20.53 1.35 -1.47
N TYR A 2 19.42 0.76 -1.02
CA TYR A 2 18.12 0.90 -1.68
C TYR A 2 17.59 2.33 -1.53
N LYS A 3 16.89 2.84 -2.54
CA LYS A 3 16.39 4.22 -2.58
C LYS A 3 14.86 4.31 -2.71
N GLY A 4 14.23 3.27 -3.22
CA GLY A 4 12.79 3.26 -3.43
C GLY A 4 12.37 2.34 -4.56
N THR A 5 11.07 2.29 -4.81
CA THR A 5 10.44 1.50 -5.87
C THR A 5 10.02 2.42 -6.99
N LEU A 6 10.30 2.03 -8.24
CA LEU A 6 9.87 2.75 -9.42
C LEU A 6 8.77 1.96 -10.13
N ILE A 7 7.66 2.63 -10.45
CA ILE A 7 6.58 2.10 -11.27
C ILE A 7 6.43 2.92 -12.56
N ALA A 8 6.15 2.23 -13.66
CA ALA A 8 5.92 2.85 -14.95
C ALA A 8 4.46 3.29 -15.07
N VAL A 9 4.22 4.54 -15.43
CA VAL A 9 2.88 5.13 -15.54
C VAL A 9 2.66 5.76 -16.92
N LYS A 10 1.42 5.71 -17.42
CA LYS A 10 1.07 6.30 -18.71
C LYS A 10 0.89 7.81 -18.63
N ASN A 11 0.31 8.30 -17.54
CA ASN A 11 -0.05 9.71 -17.38
C ASN A 11 0.41 10.25 -16.03
N MET A 12 1.52 11.00 -16.05
CA MET A 12 2.15 11.52 -14.83
C MET A 12 1.20 12.40 -14.00
N ALA A 13 0.39 13.25 -14.63
CA ALA A 13 -0.51 14.14 -13.90
C ALA A 13 -1.63 13.38 -13.21
N GLU A 14 -2.18 12.37 -13.89
CA GLU A 14 -3.22 11.49 -13.36
C GLU A 14 -2.69 10.62 -12.22
N SER A 15 -1.52 10.01 -12.37
CA SER A 15 -0.89 9.22 -11.31
C SER A 15 -0.57 10.09 -10.08
N LYS A 16 0.03 11.27 -10.26
CA LYS A 16 0.27 12.20 -9.15
C LYS A 16 -1.02 12.53 -8.40
N LYS A 17 -2.09 12.85 -9.13
CA LYS A 17 -3.40 13.15 -8.54
C LYS A 17 -3.97 11.95 -7.81
N PHE A 18 -3.87 10.75 -8.37
CA PHE A 18 -4.36 9.52 -7.74
C PHE A 18 -3.64 9.25 -6.41
N TYR A 19 -2.30 9.21 -6.42
CA TYR A 19 -1.54 8.93 -5.21
C TYR A 19 -1.71 10.00 -4.13
N HIS A 20 -1.86 11.27 -4.52
CA HIS A 20 -2.19 12.34 -3.58
C HIS A 20 -3.61 12.19 -3.02
N ASP A 21 -4.63 12.05 -3.87
CA ASP A 21 -6.01 12.08 -3.43
C ASP A 21 -6.40 10.83 -2.67
N ILE A 22 -5.91 9.65 -3.08
CA ILE A 22 -6.27 8.36 -2.47
C ILE A 22 -5.36 8.04 -1.28
N LEU A 23 -4.06 8.23 -1.42
CA LEU A 23 -3.06 7.80 -0.43
C LEU A 23 -2.39 8.95 0.33
N GLY A 24 -2.74 10.21 0.03
CA GLY A 24 -2.16 11.38 0.71
C GLY A 24 -0.69 11.63 0.36
N MET A 25 -0.16 10.99 -0.68
CA MET A 25 1.26 11.08 -1.02
C MET A 25 1.57 12.39 -1.75
N ASN A 26 2.52 13.14 -1.23
CA ASN A 26 2.99 14.41 -1.81
C ASN A 26 4.16 14.16 -2.76
N VAL A 27 4.34 15.11 -3.69
CA VAL A 27 5.53 15.15 -4.54
C VAL A 27 6.71 15.71 -3.74
N VAL A 28 7.78 14.93 -3.67
CA VAL A 28 9.05 15.33 -3.05
C VAL A 28 9.96 16.00 -4.07
N ALA A 29 10.01 15.47 -5.29
CA ALA A 29 10.79 16.03 -6.39
C ALA A 29 10.13 15.72 -7.74
N ASP A 30 10.11 16.69 -8.65
CA ASP A 30 9.51 16.56 -9.98
C ASP A 30 10.57 16.86 -11.06
N PHE A 31 10.92 15.85 -11.85
CA PHE A 31 11.84 15.95 -12.99
C PHE A 31 11.11 15.72 -14.32
N GLY A 32 9.79 15.94 -14.36
CA GLY A 32 8.93 15.75 -15.53
C GLY A 32 8.66 14.27 -15.80
N ALA A 33 9.62 13.57 -16.42
CA ALA A 33 9.47 12.16 -16.77
C ALA A 33 9.66 11.21 -15.58
N ASN A 34 10.32 11.67 -14.53
CA ASN A 34 10.51 10.98 -13.27
C ASN A 34 10.04 11.88 -12.12
N VAL A 35 9.15 11.37 -11.28
CA VAL A 35 8.64 12.08 -10.10
C VAL A 35 8.83 11.21 -8.88
N GLN A 36 9.39 11.78 -7.83
CA GLN A 36 9.48 11.15 -6.53
C GLN A 36 8.29 11.58 -5.66
N LEU A 37 7.59 10.62 -5.10
CA LEU A 37 6.57 10.80 -4.08
C LEU A 37 7.14 10.48 -2.69
N ASP A 38 6.34 10.77 -1.66
CA ASP A 38 6.60 10.36 -0.28
C ASP A 38 6.95 8.87 -0.17
N ASN A 39 7.66 8.50 0.89
CA ASN A 39 8.00 7.11 1.22
C ASN A 39 8.79 6.34 0.14
N GLY A 40 9.42 7.04 -0.80
CA GLY A 40 10.34 6.45 -1.78
C GLY A 40 9.64 5.77 -2.95
N LEU A 41 8.42 6.17 -3.30
CA LEU A 41 7.78 5.76 -4.55
C LEU A 41 8.20 6.70 -5.69
N PHE A 42 8.66 6.14 -6.80
CA PHE A 42 9.04 6.87 -8.00
C PHE A 42 8.07 6.53 -9.13
N LEU A 43 7.49 7.56 -9.74
CA LEU A 43 6.70 7.45 -10.96
C LEU A 43 7.61 7.73 -12.15
N GLN A 44 7.56 6.87 -13.16
CA GLN A 44 8.32 7.03 -14.40
C GLN A 44 7.39 6.96 -15.60
N THR A 45 7.49 7.89 -16.56
CA THR A 45 6.67 7.78 -17.77
C THR A 45 7.02 6.51 -18.54
N MET A 46 6.00 5.81 -19.03
CA MET A 46 6.17 4.51 -19.68
C MET A 46 7.10 4.55 -20.90
N ASP A 47 7.09 5.65 -21.66
CA ASP A 47 7.93 5.83 -22.85
C ASP A 47 9.43 5.99 -22.52
N THR A 48 9.75 6.68 -21.42
CA THR A 48 11.13 6.85 -20.97
C THR A 48 11.62 5.61 -20.25
N TRP A 49 10.75 4.94 -19.50
CA TRP A 49 11.05 3.64 -18.91
C TRP A 49 11.40 2.59 -19.98
N SER A 50 10.58 2.47 -21.03
CA SER A 50 10.83 1.57 -22.17
C SER A 50 12.25 1.77 -22.73
N LYS A 51 12.64 3.02 -22.98
CA LYS A 51 13.98 3.37 -23.47
C LYS A 51 15.09 2.97 -22.50
N PHE A 52 14.91 3.19 -21.19
CA PHE A 52 15.90 2.82 -20.17
C PHE A 52 16.11 1.31 -20.08
N ILE A 53 15.08 0.51 -20.37
CA ILE A 53 15.16 -0.95 -20.34
C ILE A 53 15.40 -1.58 -21.72
N HIS A 54 15.84 -0.78 -22.70
CA HIS A 54 16.13 -1.20 -24.08
C HIS A 54 14.92 -1.75 -24.84
N GLU A 55 13.80 -1.01 -24.79
CA GLU A 55 12.56 -1.30 -25.52
C GLU A 55 11.98 -2.70 -25.22
N LYS A 56 12.14 -3.16 -23.98
CA LYS A 56 11.47 -4.37 -23.49
C LYS A 56 9.99 -4.10 -23.24
N ASP A 57 9.17 -5.13 -23.46
CA ASP A 57 7.75 -5.07 -23.20
C ASP A 57 7.45 -4.77 -21.73
N ILE A 58 6.56 -3.80 -21.51
CA ILE A 58 6.03 -3.44 -20.20
C ILE A 58 4.62 -4.03 -20.09
N CYS A 59 4.46 -5.01 -19.20
CA CYS A 59 3.16 -5.64 -18.94
C CYS A 59 2.49 -4.97 -17.74
N LEU A 60 1.37 -4.28 -17.97
CA LEU A 60 0.50 -3.74 -16.91
C LEU A 60 -0.59 -4.75 -16.55
N LYS A 61 -1.19 -4.60 -15.36
CA LYS A 61 -2.13 -5.60 -14.80
C LYS A 61 -1.50 -7.00 -14.70
N HIS A 62 -0.19 -7.04 -14.47
CA HIS A 62 0.59 -8.27 -14.42
C HIS A 62 0.44 -9.03 -13.10
N ASN A 63 -0.10 -8.38 -12.05
CA ASN A 63 -0.38 -8.96 -10.73
C ASN A 63 0.81 -9.63 -10.03
N ALA A 64 2.04 -9.23 -10.37
CA ALA A 64 3.26 -9.85 -9.82
C ALA A 64 3.86 -9.07 -8.62
N SER A 65 3.30 -7.91 -8.29
CA SER A 65 3.76 -7.07 -7.19
C SER A 65 2.63 -6.19 -6.68
N GLU A 66 2.77 -5.74 -5.43
CA GLU A 66 1.90 -4.73 -4.83
C GLU A 66 2.73 -3.66 -4.09
N LEU A 67 2.13 -2.49 -3.94
CA LEU A 67 2.57 -1.46 -3.00
C LEU A 67 1.76 -1.61 -1.72
N TYR A 68 2.43 -1.93 -0.62
CA TYR A 68 1.79 -2.19 0.67
C TYR A 68 1.84 -0.96 1.57
N PHE A 69 0.68 -0.56 2.09
CA PHE A 69 0.50 0.55 3.02
C PHE A 69 -0.27 0.09 4.26
N GLU A 70 -0.02 0.77 5.37
CA GLU A 70 -0.80 0.65 6.59
C GLU A 70 -1.52 1.96 6.90
N GLU A 71 -2.74 1.84 7.41
CA GLU A 71 -3.60 2.96 7.80
C GLU A 71 -4.15 2.73 9.21
N ALA A 72 -4.07 3.77 10.04
CA ALA A 72 -4.52 3.71 11.42
C ALA A 72 -6.05 3.73 11.52
N ASP A 73 -6.72 4.48 10.64
CA ASP A 73 -8.20 4.51 10.54
C ASP A 73 -8.67 3.85 9.24
N ILE A 74 -8.60 2.52 9.22
CA ILE A 74 -8.99 1.72 8.06
C ILE A 74 -10.48 1.86 7.70
N ASP A 75 -11.34 2.18 8.68
CA ASP A 75 -12.78 2.36 8.49
C ASP A 75 -13.07 3.67 7.74
N ALA A 76 -12.37 4.76 8.10
CA ALA A 76 -12.41 6.00 7.34
C ALA A 76 -11.85 5.82 5.92
N PHE A 77 -10.77 5.06 5.78
CA PHE A 77 -10.17 4.77 4.47
C PHE A 77 -11.12 3.98 3.56
N PHE A 78 -11.79 2.94 4.07
CA PHE A 78 -12.79 2.20 3.29
C PHE A 78 -13.96 3.08 2.85
N THR A 79 -14.37 4.05 3.69
CA THR A 79 -15.42 5.01 3.32
C THR A 79 -14.96 5.91 2.18
N LYS A 80 -13.75 6.48 2.30
CA LYS A 80 -13.11 7.28 1.24
C LYS A 80 -12.99 6.50 -0.09
N LEU A 81 -12.59 5.23 -0.02
CA LEU A 81 -12.39 4.39 -1.20
C LEU A 81 -13.69 4.11 -1.96
N LYS A 82 -14.81 3.96 -1.24
CA LYS A 82 -16.15 3.78 -1.84
C LYS A 82 -16.60 4.99 -2.65
N GLU A 83 -16.25 6.20 -2.20
CA GLU A 83 -16.59 7.46 -2.89
C GLU A 83 -15.70 7.72 -4.12
N ALA A 84 -14.50 7.13 -4.16
CA ALA A 84 -13.49 7.39 -5.18
C ALA A 84 -13.64 6.58 -6.50
N HIS A 85 -14.64 5.69 -6.61
CA HIS A 85 -14.90 4.86 -7.80
C HIS A 85 -13.66 4.11 -8.35
N ILE A 86 -12.93 3.41 -7.47
CA ILE A 86 -11.69 2.69 -7.82
C ILE A 86 -11.99 1.27 -8.34
N GLU A 87 -11.14 0.75 -9.23
CA GLU A 87 -11.14 -0.67 -9.62
C GLU A 87 -10.49 -1.54 -8.53
N TYR A 88 -11.27 -2.43 -7.94
CA TYR A 88 -10.81 -3.37 -6.92
C TYR A 88 -10.16 -4.61 -7.54
N VAL A 89 -9.12 -5.12 -6.90
CA VAL A 89 -8.64 -6.49 -7.13
C VAL A 89 -9.61 -7.47 -6.47
N HIS A 90 -10.02 -7.15 -5.24
CA HIS A 90 -11.07 -7.81 -4.49
C HIS A 90 -11.68 -6.84 -3.46
N GLU A 91 -12.90 -7.12 -3.00
CA GLU A 91 -13.55 -6.37 -1.92
C GLU A 91 -12.73 -6.42 -0.61
N PRO A 92 -12.94 -5.48 0.34
CA PRO A 92 -12.30 -5.53 1.65
C PRO A 92 -12.48 -6.87 2.35
N LEU A 93 -11.41 -7.36 2.98
CA LEU A 93 -11.40 -8.63 3.70
C LEU A 93 -10.61 -8.54 5.01
N GLU A 94 -10.73 -9.58 5.83
CA GLU A 94 -9.90 -9.78 7.02
C GLU A 94 -8.95 -10.96 6.76
N HIS A 95 -7.65 -10.73 6.93
CA HIS A 95 -6.62 -11.76 6.82
C HIS A 95 -6.72 -12.78 7.95
N SER A 96 -6.08 -13.93 7.78
CA SER A 96 -6.12 -15.00 8.78
C SER A 96 -5.56 -14.59 10.14
N TRP A 97 -4.64 -13.61 10.20
CA TRP A 97 -4.10 -13.01 11.43
C TRP A 97 -4.94 -11.83 11.97
N GLY A 98 -6.08 -11.52 11.35
CA GLY A 98 -7.06 -10.55 11.82
C GLY A 98 -6.90 -9.11 11.32
N GLN A 99 -5.89 -8.83 10.51
CA GLN A 99 -5.72 -7.52 9.89
C GLN A 99 -6.75 -7.33 8.78
N ARG A 100 -7.47 -6.21 8.80
CA ARG A 100 -8.40 -5.85 7.72
C ARG A 100 -7.61 -5.18 6.60
N ALA A 101 -7.91 -5.52 5.34
CA ALA A 101 -7.20 -4.98 4.20
C ALA A 101 -8.09 -4.88 2.95
N VAL A 102 -7.68 -4.05 2.02
CA VAL A 102 -8.28 -3.93 0.69
C VAL A 102 -7.19 -3.85 -0.38
N ARG A 103 -7.44 -4.47 -1.54
CA ARG A 103 -6.57 -4.36 -2.70
C ARG A 103 -7.31 -3.73 -3.87
N PHE A 104 -6.67 -2.75 -4.49
CA PHE A 104 -7.20 -2.04 -5.64
C PHE A 104 -6.07 -1.67 -6.61
N TYR A 105 -6.45 -1.23 -7.79
CA TYR A 105 -5.51 -0.79 -8.81
C TYR A 105 -5.35 0.73 -8.80
N ASP A 106 -4.13 1.18 -9.11
CA ASP A 106 -3.91 2.54 -9.60
C ASP A 106 -4.35 2.68 -11.08
N PRO A 107 -4.28 3.89 -11.69
CA PRO A 107 -4.69 4.09 -13.08
C PRO A 107 -3.98 3.19 -14.10
N ASP A 108 -2.77 2.71 -13.77
CA ASP A 108 -1.94 1.86 -14.61
C ASP A 108 -1.93 0.39 -14.17
N HIS A 109 -2.85 0.00 -13.27
CA HIS A 109 -3.03 -1.36 -12.78
C HIS A 109 -1.85 -1.94 -11.99
N HIS A 110 -1.12 -1.09 -11.27
CA HIS A 110 -0.27 -1.51 -10.16
C HIS A 110 -1.16 -1.83 -8.96
N ILE A 111 -0.96 -2.99 -8.33
CA ILE A 111 -1.73 -3.38 -7.14
C ILE A 111 -1.27 -2.52 -5.96
N ILE A 112 -2.24 -2.01 -5.21
CA ILE A 112 -2.02 -1.35 -3.93
C ILE A 112 -2.81 -2.12 -2.87
N GLU A 113 -2.14 -2.53 -1.80
CA GLU A 113 -2.79 -2.98 -0.57
C GLU A 113 -2.75 -1.85 0.45
N VAL A 114 -3.91 -1.54 1.03
CA VAL A 114 -4.00 -0.73 2.25
C VAL A 114 -4.60 -1.61 3.33
N ALA A 115 -3.80 -1.86 4.37
CA ALA A 115 -4.16 -2.69 5.49
C ALA A 115 -4.26 -1.86 6.79
N GLU A 116 -5.00 -2.37 7.76
CA GLU A 116 -5.05 -1.80 9.10
C GLU A 116 -3.66 -1.84 9.73
N ASP A 117 -3.25 -0.75 10.38
CA ASP A 117 -2.00 -0.70 11.14
C ASP A 117 -1.89 -1.91 12.08
N ILE A 118 -0.80 -2.66 11.94
CA ILE A 118 -0.65 -3.93 12.65
C ILE A 118 -0.61 -3.74 14.17
N ILE A 119 -0.12 -2.60 14.66
CA ILE A 119 -0.13 -2.22 16.07
C ILE A 119 -1.57 -2.01 16.55
N MET A 120 -2.44 -1.46 15.71
CA MET A 120 -3.87 -1.29 16.03
C MET A 120 -4.58 -2.65 16.10
N VAL A 121 -4.22 -3.61 15.24
CA VAL A 121 -4.71 -5.00 15.31
C VAL A 121 -4.32 -5.64 16.65
N VAL A 122 -3.05 -5.53 17.06
CA VAL A 122 -2.57 -6.02 18.36
C VAL A 122 -3.33 -5.38 19.51
N LYS A 123 -3.44 -4.05 19.53
CA LYS A 123 -4.16 -3.29 20.57
C LYS A 123 -5.62 -3.71 20.66
N ARG A 124 -6.29 -3.94 19.52
CA ARG A 124 -7.67 -4.43 19.46
C ARG A 124 -7.82 -5.81 20.10
N PHE A 125 -6.95 -6.77 19.80
CA PHE A 125 -7.02 -8.11 20.41
C PHE A 125 -6.74 -8.09 21.92
N LEU A 126 -5.79 -7.29 22.38
CA LEU A 126 -5.55 -7.12 23.81
C LEU A 126 -6.78 -6.50 24.50
N SER A 127 -7.41 -5.50 23.87
CA SER A 127 -8.62 -4.86 24.41
C SER A 127 -9.83 -5.79 24.48
N SER A 128 -9.89 -6.85 23.65
CA SER A 128 -10.94 -7.86 23.71
C SER A 128 -10.70 -8.94 24.78
N GLY A 129 -9.61 -8.82 25.55
CA GLY A 129 -9.31 -9.65 26.71
C GLY A 129 -8.33 -10.80 26.45
N LEU A 130 -7.69 -10.86 25.28
CA LEU A 130 -6.62 -11.84 25.02
C LEU A 130 -5.34 -11.44 25.75
N SER A 131 -4.60 -12.43 26.27
CA SER A 131 -3.22 -12.24 26.73
C SER A 131 -2.26 -12.06 25.56
N GLU A 132 -1.06 -11.53 25.82
CA GLU A 132 0.01 -11.38 24.81
C GLU A 132 0.30 -12.70 24.08
N GLU A 133 0.33 -13.83 24.81
CA GLU A 133 0.55 -15.16 24.25
C GLU A 133 -0.62 -15.61 23.37
N GLN A 134 -1.86 -15.30 23.76
CA GLN A 134 -3.04 -15.63 22.95
C GLN A 134 -3.08 -14.78 21.68
N VAL A 135 -2.67 -13.51 21.74
CA VAL A 135 -2.53 -12.66 20.56
C VAL A 135 -1.44 -13.20 19.63
N ALA A 136 -0.29 -13.59 20.17
CA ALA A 136 0.81 -14.18 19.41
C ALA A 136 0.36 -15.43 18.64
N VAL A 137 -0.37 -16.33 19.30
CA VAL A 137 -0.97 -17.52 18.66
C VAL A 137 -2.02 -17.12 17.62
N ARG A 138 -2.87 -16.13 17.90
CA ARG A 138 -3.92 -15.67 16.98
C ARG A 138 -3.35 -15.05 15.71
N MET A 139 -2.20 -14.39 15.79
CA MET A 139 -1.55 -13.71 14.68
C MET A 139 -0.44 -14.54 14.00
N ASP A 140 -0.15 -15.74 14.53
CA ASP A 140 0.93 -16.63 14.07
C ASP A 140 2.32 -15.96 14.09
N VAL A 141 2.63 -15.26 15.18
CA VAL A 141 3.88 -14.52 15.38
C VAL A 141 4.51 -14.83 16.74
N PRO A 142 5.82 -14.60 16.93
CA PRO A 142 6.45 -14.71 18.24
C PRO A 142 5.86 -13.74 19.26
N VAL A 143 5.75 -14.15 20.53
CA VAL A 143 5.26 -13.28 21.61
C VAL A 143 6.11 -12.01 21.79
N ASP A 144 7.41 -12.09 21.48
CA ASP A 144 8.29 -10.93 21.56
C ASP A 144 7.93 -9.84 20.55
N TYR A 145 7.42 -10.21 19.37
CA TYR A 145 6.89 -9.24 18.40
C TYR A 145 5.68 -8.49 18.98
N ILE A 146 4.76 -9.20 19.64
CA ILE A 146 3.60 -8.59 20.31
C ILE A 146 4.07 -7.59 21.40
N LYS A 147 5.07 -7.97 22.19
CA LYS A 147 5.65 -7.10 23.23
C LYS A 147 6.32 -5.86 22.65
N GLU A 148 6.93 -5.95 21.48
CA GLU A 148 7.50 -4.80 20.77
C GLU A 148 6.41 -3.86 20.24
N CYS A 149 5.33 -4.41 19.68
CA CYS A 149 4.15 -3.63 19.25
C CYS A 149 3.52 -2.85 20.42
N ILE A 150 3.47 -3.43 21.62
CA ILE A 150 2.88 -2.77 22.81
C ILE A 150 3.71 -1.56 23.27
N LYS A 151 5.03 -1.56 23.04
CA LYS A 151 5.93 -0.47 23.44
C LYS A 151 5.91 0.72 22.48
N SER A 152 5.25 0.56 21.33
CA SER A 152 5.18 1.53 20.23
C SER A 152 3.91 2.38 20.30
#